data_AF-J6HRC8-F1
#
_entry.id   AF-J6HRC8-F1
#
_cell.length_a   1.000
_cell.length_b   1.000
_cell.length_c   1.000
_cell.angle_alpha   90.00
_cell.angle_beta   90.00
_cell.angle_gamma   90.00
#
_symmetry.space_group_name_H-M   'P 1'
#
loop_
_entity.id
_entity.type
_entity.pdbx_description
1 polymer ?
#
loop_
_entity_poly.entity_id
_entity_poly.type
_entity_poly.pdbx_seq_one_letter_code
_entity_poly.pdbx_strand_id
1 'polypeptide(L)'
;MKNKKPLLIIAISFIIIIISLIIFIFSLVNKDTIYENVYINKINVQGMTKSEAYDTISKNCDFGTLSLIYNNKKWQTDLKDAGFNYKVQDAVDKAIAIGRNQDTFQNILKIINLSYFGDKEYIDLDYTHNYKKIEEFCNKVGKELNSDPIEASISIENDKITITAGRDGKKLIASKIINELKEKIENDKEKDIDIKIPFDTKSPKLKYKELSQINGVISSFQTDYRTSGRSRAWNVELSASKIDNQLLMPGEEVSFLQKIGKITYSAGFRPAPVIVNNEYKNGIGGGVCQVSTTLYNALLEGNVEIKERSNHTFPAKYVPIGRDATVGDTSPDLKYKNNYPFPIFIKTYAQNGILTAKIYGDTTKAKKVQIYSERTSYIYPYTIYKKDSSLPKGTQIVESYGQLGQTSVTYKIEDGEKIIISKDRYSAKPKIIRVGTK
;
A
#
# COMPACT_ATOMS: atom_id res chain seq x y z
N MET A 1 45.71 100.28 34.45
CA MET A 1 45.54 98.83 34.74
C MET A 1 44.04 98.49 34.69
N LYS A 2 43.55 97.82 33.65
CA LYS A 2 42.12 97.45 33.53
C LYS A 2 41.77 96.33 34.52
N ASN A 3 40.66 96.51 35.24
CA ASN A 3 40.19 95.66 36.33
C ASN A 3 39.82 94.25 35.79
N LYS A 4 40.68 93.23 35.96
CA LYS A 4 40.49 91.86 35.44
C LYS A 4 39.49 91.00 36.23
N LYS A 5 38.91 91.53 37.33
CA LYS A 5 37.99 90.80 38.23
C LYS A 5 36.71 90.23 37.56
N PRO A 6 35.96 90.94 36.68
CA PRO A 6 34.76 90.38 36.05
C PRO A 6 35.07 89.27 35.03
N LEU A 7 36.22 89.36 34.33
CA LEU A 7 36.65 88.32 33.38
C LEU A 7 36.99 87.01 34.11
N LEU A 8 37.56 87.12 35.31
CA LEU A 8 37.87 85.98 36.18
C LEU A 8 36.60 85.28 36.69
N ILE A 9 35.57 86.03 37.07
CA ILE A 9 34.28 85.48 37.53
C ILE A 9 33.56 84.74 36.40
N ILE A 10 33.55 85.30 35.19
CA ILE A 10 32.96 84.63 34.01
C ILE A 10 33.72 83.34 33.71
N ALA A 11 35.05 83.35 33.71
CA ALA A 11 35.86 82.15 33.50
C ALA A 11 35.60 81.07 34.58
N ILE A 12 35.49 81.46 35.85
CA ILE A 12 35.16 80.53 36.95
C ILE A 12 33.75 79.94 36.78
N SER A 13 32.75 80.75 36.43
CA SER A 13 31.40 80.25 36.15
C SER A 13 31.34 79.28 34.97
N PHE A 14 32.11 79.55 33.92
CA PHE A 14 32.21 78.67 32.75
C PHE A 14 32.87 77.33 33.09
N ILE A 15 33.92 77.36 33.92
CA ILE A 15 34.57 76.16 34.44
C ILE A 15 33.61 75.34 35.32
N ILE A 16 32.83 75.99 36.19
CA ILE A 16 31.83 75.31 37.03
C ILE A 16 30.75 74.66 36.16
N ILE A 17 30.28 75.32 35.11
CA ILE A 17 29.30 74.77 34.16
C ILE A 17 29.90 73.56 33.43
N ILE A 18 31.14 73.65 32.97
CA ILE A 18 31.82 72.53 32.30
C ILE A 18 32.00 71.35 33.25
N ILE A 19 32.44 71.59 34.50
CA ILE A 19 32.60 70.53 35.50
C ILE A 19 31.24 69.90 35.83
N SER A 20 30.19 70.72 35.99
CA SER A 20 28.82 70.24 36.24
C SER A 20 28.31 69.41 35.06
N LEU A 21 28.59 69.83 33.83
CA LEU A 21 28.24 69.11 32.61
C LEU A 21 29.01 67.79 32.49
N ILE A 22 30.30 67.78 32.83
CA ILE A 22 31.13 66.56 32.86
C ILE A 22 30.63 65.60 33.93
N ILE A 23 30.33 66.07 35.15
CA ILE A 23 29.76 65.25 36.22
C ILE A 23 28.41 64.68 35.80
N PHE A 24 27.56 65.51 35.18
CA PHE A 24 26.27 65.09 34.65
C PHE A 24 26.42 64.01 33.57
N ILE A 25 27.26 64.22 32.56
CA ILE A 25 27.58 63.22 31.52
C ILE A 25 28.16 61.95 32.15
N PHE A 26 29.06 62.08 33.12
CA PHE A 26 29.66 60.94 33.81
C PHE A 26 28.60 60.13 34.57
N SER A 27 27.68 60.80 35.27
CA SER A 27 26.55 60.14 35.96
C SER A 27 25.55 59.48 35.00
N LEU A 28 25.46 59.97 33.77
CA LEU A 28 24.59 59.40 32.74
C LEU A 28 25.21 58.17 32.10
N VAL A 29 26.52 58.19 31.82
CA VAL A 29 27.20 57.13 31.07
C VAL A 29 27.68 56.00 31.98
N ASN A 30 28.02 56.28 33.24
CA ASN A 30 28.59 55.31 34.15
C ASN A 30 27.51 54.59 34.98
N LYS A 31 26.60 53.88 34.30
CA LYS A 31 25.57 53.02 34.91
C LYS A 31 25.80 51.56 34.51
N ASP A 32 25.59 50.63 35.45
CA ASP A 32 25.64 49.18 35.19
C ASP A 32 24.25 48.58 34.84
N THR A 33 23.25 49.44 34.68
CA THR A 33 21.85 49.09 34.39
C THR A 33 21.45 49.48 32.97
N ILE A 34 20.40 48.88 32.44
CA ILE A 34 19.81 49.26 31.15
C ILE A 34 19.26 50.70 31.24
N TYR A 35 19.46 51.49 30.19
CA TYR A 35 19.01 52.89 30.13
C TYR A 35 17.49 53.02 30.05
N GLU A 36 16.99 54.23 30.32
CA GLU A 36 15.55 54.54 30.32
C GLU A 36 14.90 54.27 28.96
N ASN A 37 13.59 53.97 28.98
CA ASN A 37 12.78 53.77 27.77
C ASN A 37 13.29 52.65 26.82
N VAL A 38 14.01 51.66 27.34
CA VAL A 38 14.39 50.44 26.61
C VAL A 38 13.40 49.31 26.93
N TYR A 39 12.88 48.69 25.89
CA TYR A 39 11.88 47.63 25.99
C TYR A 39 12.33 46.36 25.25
N ILE A 40 12.10 45.20 25.84
CA ILE A 40 12.27 43.90 25.18
C ILE A 40 10.87 43.28 25.00
N ASN A 41 10.44 43.09 23.74
CA ASN A 41 9.10 42.57 23.39
C ASN A 41 7.95 43.20 24.22
N LYS A 42 7.98 44.54 24.34
CA LYS A 42 7.04 45.41 25.10
C LYS A 42 7.19 45.41 26.63
N ILE A 43 8.09 44.61 27.19
CA ILE A 43 8.41 44.65 28.62
C ILE A 43 9.46 45.75 28.85
N ASN A 44 9.16 46.69 29.75
CA ASN A 44 10.11 47.73 30.13
C ASN A 44 11.22 47.12 30.98
N VAL A 45 12.47 47.24 30.53
CA VAL A 45 13.65 46.73 31.23
C VAL A 45 14.56 47.85 31.75
N GLN A 46 14.08 49.09 31.77
CA GLN A 46 14.83 50.23 32.27
C GLN A 46 15.31 50.01 33.71
N GLY A 47 16.51 50.51 34.02
CA GLY A 47 17.07 50.47 35.36
C GLY A 47 17.42 49.07 35.86
N MET A 48 17.14 48.02 35.10
CA MET A 48 17.49 46.65 35.45
C MET A 48 18.95 46.36 35.13
N THR A 49 19.62 45.61 36.01
CA THR A 49 20.89 44.98 35.69
C THR A 49 20.69 43.87 34.64
N LYS A 50 21.78 43.41 34.02
CA LYS A 50 21.77 42.29 33.07
C LYS A 50 21.06 41.05 33.64
N SER A 51 21.28 40.73 34.92
CA SER A 51 20.66 39.58 35.59
C SER A 51 19.17 39.79 35.84
N GLU A 52 18.77 40.96 36.34
CA GLU A 52 17.37 41.29 36.63
C GLU A 52 16.53 41.35 35.35
N ALA A 53 17.09 41.90 34.27
CA ALA A 53 16.45 41.93 32.97
C ALA A 53 16.25 40.51 32.42
N TYR A 54 17.27 39.65 32.52
CA TYR A 54 17.15 38.24 32.13
C TYR A 54 16.03 37.54 32.89
N ASP A 55 16.02 37.61 34.22
CA ASP A 55 15.00 36.96 35.05
C ASP A 55 13.59 37.50 34.78
N THR A 56 13.47 38.81 34.57
CA THR A 56 12.18 39.47 34.28
C THR A 56 11.62 39.02 32.93
N ILE A 57 12.46 38.96 31.91
CA ILE A 57 12.04 38.53 30.57
C ILE A 57 11.75 37.02 30.57
N SER A 58 12.64 36.20 31.12
CA SER A 58 12.45 34.74 31.19
C SER A 58 11.18 34.32 31.94
N LYS A 59 10.73 35.08 32.95
CA LYS A 59 9.47 34.80 33.68
C LYS A 59 8.21 35.25 32.95
N ASN A 60 8.31 36.32 32.14
CA ASN A 60 7.15 36.95 31.49
C ASN A 60 7.04 36.63 29.99
N CYS A 61 7.94 35.81 29.45
CA CYS A 61 7.87 35.32 28.08
C CYS A 61 6.75 34.28 27.91
N ASP A 62 5.63 34.73 27.36
CA ASP A 62 4.59 33.85 26.85
C ASP A 62 4.90 33.48 25.40
N PHE A 63 5.11 32.18 25.16
CA PHE A 63 5.43 31.64 23.85
C PHE A 63 4.22 31.53 22.92
N GLY A 64 3.00 31.60 23.46
CA GLY A 64 1.78 31.33 22.73
C GLY A 64 1.63 29.86 22.33
N THR A 65 0.59 29.57 21.55
CA THR A 65 0.18 28.18 21.28
C THR A 65 0.10 27.87 19.80
N LEU A 66 0.43 26.63 19.44
CA LEU A 66 0.17 26.04 18.13
C LEU A 66 -1.05 25.14 18.23
N SER A 67 -2.04 25.40 17.37
CA SER A 67 -3.22 24.56 17.27
C SER A 67 -3.40 23.99 15.86
N LEU A 68 -3.62 22.68 15.79
CA LEU A 68 -3.96 21.97 14.57
C LEU A 68 -5.47 21.73 14.53
N ILE A 69 -6.11 22.14 13.44
CA ILE A 69 -7.56 22.12 13.28
C ILE A 69 -7.96 21.16 12.16
N TYR A 70 -8.89 20.25 12.48
CA TYR A 70 -9.56 19.41 11.48
C TYR A 70 -11.02 19.14 11.87
N ASN A 71 -11.95 19.49 10.98
CA ASN A 71 -13.39 19.50 11.26
C ASN A 71 -13.70 20.29 12.55
N ASN A 72 -14.36 19.65 13.52
CA ASN A 72 -14.71 20.25 14.81
C ASN A 72 -13.71 19.90 15.94
N LYS A 73 -12.54 19.34 15.60
CA LYS A 73 -11.50 18.98 16.57
C LYS A 73 -10.31 19.93 16.47
N LYS A 74 -9.75 20.25 17.64
CA LYS A 74 -8.58 21.12 17.83
C LYS A 74 -7.59 20.41 18.73
N TRP A 75 -6.35 20.24 18.28
CA TRP A 75 -5.24 19.74 19.10
C TRP A 75 -4.26 20.88 19.32
N GLN A 76 -3.91 21.14 20.57
CA GLN A 76 -3.12 22.31 20.95
C GLN A 76 -1.85 21.89 21.70
N THR A 77 -0.77 22.64 21.49
CA THR A 77 0.49 22.53 22.23
C THR A 77 1.08 23.93 22.41
N ASP A 78 1.78 24.14 23.52
CA ASP A 78 2.55 25.37 23.70
C ASP A 78 3.71 25.40 22.70
N LEU A 79 4.03 26.58 22.15
CA LEU A 79 5.15 26.71 21.20
C LEU A 79 6.49 26.36 21.86
N LYS A 80 6.62 26.57 23.18
CA LYS A 80 7.75 26.09 23.98
C LYS A 80 7.91 24.58 23.92
N ASP A 81 6.81 23.85 24.10
CA ASP A 81 6.80 22.38 24.04
C ASP A 81 6.99 21.87 22.60
N ALA A 82 6.52 22.64 21.62
CA ALA A 82 6.78 22.41 20.19
C ALA A 82 8.23 22.67 19.78
N GLY A 83 9.10 23.11 20.70
CA GLY A 83 10.54 23.24 20.49
C GLY A 83 11.05 24.64 20.19
N PHE A 84 10.23 25.68 20.39
CA PHE A 84 10.66 27.07 20.29
C PHE A 84 11.25 27.55 21.62
N ASN A 85 12.40 28.22 21.58
CA ASN A 85 13.01 28.85 22.75
C ASN A 85 13.50 30.25 22.40
N TYR A 86 13.13 31.25 23.20
CA TYR A 86 13.61 32.62 23.01
C TYR A 86 15.09 32.76 23.36
N LYS A 87 15.81 33.55 22.57
CA LYS A 87 17.19 33.97 22.82
C LYS A 87 17.19 35.17 23.77
N VAL A 88 16.72 34.95 25.00
CA VAL A 88 16.60 36.01 26.02
C VAL A 88 17.95 36.67 26.29
N GLN A 89 19.03 35.88 26.34
CA GLN A 89 20.38 36.39 26.59
C GLN A 89 20.80 37.40 25.51
N ASP A 90 20.61 37.07 24.22
CA ASP A 90 20.98 37.94 23.11
C ASP A 90 20.18 39.26 23.13
N ALA A 91 18.89 39.19 23.47
CA ALA A 91 18.04 40.38 23.58
C ALA A 91 18.47 41.29 24.75
N VAL A 92 18.81 40.71 25.90
CA VAL A 92 19.33 41.45 27.06
C VAL A 92 20.71 42.04 26.77
N ASP A 93 21.56 41.31 26.05
CA ASP A 93 22.89 41.78 25.63
C ASP A 93 22.80 42.95 24.65
N LYS A 94 21.84 42.90 23.71
CA LYS A 94 21.49 44.06 22.86
C LYS A 94 20.99 45.23 23.71
N ALA A 95 20.14 44.98 24.71
CA ALA A 95 19.56 46.02 25.56
C ALA A 95 20.62 46.75 26.40
N ILE A 96 21.55 46.01 26.99
CA ILE A 96 22.64 46.61 27.77
C ILE A 96 23.66 47.30 26.85
N ALA A 97 23.81 46.89 25.60
CA ALA A 97 24.74 47.53 24.67
C ALA A 97 24.24 48.89 24.14
N ILE A 98 22.94 49.22 24.26
CA ILE A 98 22.40 50.52 23.85
C ILE A 98 23.13 51.63 24.61
N GLY A 99 23.64 52.63 23.87
CA GLY A 99 24.41 53.74 24.45
C GLY A 99 25.81 53.36 24.94
N ARG A 100 26.31 52.16 24.60
CA ARG A 100 27.64 51.66 25.00
C ARG A 100 28.48 51.10 23.84
N ASN A 101 28.01 51.21 22.58
CA ASN A 101 28.54 50.47 21.41
C ASN A 101 28.98 51.36 20.22
N GLN A 102 29.07 52.68 20.36
CA GLN A 102 29.53 53.57 19.26
C GLN A 102 30.45 54.69 19.73
N ASP A 103 30.89 55.56 18.81
CA ASP A 103 31.60 56.81 19.11
C ASP A 103 30.98 57.55 20.30
N THR A 104 31.82 57.99 21.24
CA THR A 104 31.44 58.47 22.57
C THR A 104 30.35 59.55 22.53
N PHE A 105 30.33 60.39 21.50
CA PHE A 105 29.34 61.45 21.33
C PHE A 105 27.92 60.92 20.97
N GLN A 106 27.82 59.94 20.08
CA GLN A 106 26.53 59.38 19.66
C GLN A 106 25.87 58.58 20.79
N ASN A 107 26.67 57.87 21.59
CA ASN A 107 26.19 57.20 22.79
C ASN A 107 25.57 58.19 23.78
N ILE A 108 26.24 59.32 24.04
CA ILE A 108 25.74 60.36 24.94
C ILE A 108 24.42 60.94 24.42
N LEU A 109 24.34 61.27 23.13
CA LEU A 109 23.08 61.77 22.53
C LEU A 109 21.94 60.74 22.63
N LYS A 110 22.22 59.47 22.33
CA LYS A 110 21.23 58.39 22.45
C LYS A 110 20.72 58.25 23.90
N ILE A 111 21.62 58.29 24.89
CA ILE A 111 21.25 58.22 26.30
C ILE A 111 20.39 59.43 26.71
N ILE A 112 20.76 60.64 26.28
CA ILE A 112 20.00 61.86 26.57
C ILE A 112 18.61 61.78 25.95
N ASN A 113 18.50 61.36 24.69
CA ASN A 113 17.22 61.23 23.99
C ASN A 113 16.29 60.22 24.68
N LEU A 114 16.82 59.05 25.02
CA LEU A 114 16.10 58.03 25.77
C LEU A 114 15.67 58.53 27.15
N SER A 115 16.54 59.23 27.89
CA SER A 115 16.30 59.60 29.28
C SER A 115 15.45 60.85 29.48
N TYR A 116 15.49 61.80 28.54
CA TYR A 116 14.88 63.13 28.73
C TYR A 116 13.94 63.58 27.61
N PHE A 117 14.11 63.07 26.39
CA PHE A 117 13.27 63.46 25.25
C PHE A 117 12.17 62.43 24.91
N GLY A 118 12.13 61.31 25.64
CA GLY A 118 11.06 60.32 25.55
C GLY A 118 11.17 59.36 24.36
N ASP A 119 12.34 59.32 23.71
CA ASP A 119 12.63 58.30 22.70
C ASP A 119 12.52 56.91 23.32
N LYS A 120 12.07 55.93 22.52
CA LYS A 120 11.93 54.53 22.96
C LYS A 120 12.71 53.61 22.05
N GLU A 121 13.39 52.65 22.67
CA GLU A 121 14.06 51.57 21.94
C GLU A 121 13.33 50.25 22.18
N TYR A 122 13.02 49.54 21.09
CA TYR A 122 12.37 48.24 21.16
C TYR A 122 13.30 47.17 20.61
N ILE A 123 13.52 46.12 21.39
CA ILE A 123 14.29 44.94 21.00
C ILE A 123 13.33 43.78 20.83
N ASP A 124 13.32 43.20 19.64
CA ASP A 124 12.60 41.96 19.34
C ASP A 124 13.31 40.76 19.98
N LEU A 125 12.52 39.81 20.47
CA LEU A 125 13.01 38.54 21.02
C LEU A 125 13.15 37.52 19.89
N ASP A 126 14.40 37.32 19.46
CA ASP A 126 14.74 36.25 18.53
C ASP A 126 14.47 34.87 19.18
N TYR A 127 14.26 33.84 18.36
CA TYR A 127 14.01 32.48 18.83
C TYR A 127 14.92 31.45 18.16
N THR A 128 15.02 30.29 18.81
CA THR A 128 15.56 29.04 18.27
C THR A 128 14.43 28.04 18.16
N HIS A 129 14.56 27.07 17.25
CA HIS A 129 13.51 26.09 17.00
C HIS A 129 14.08 24.68 16.85
N ASN A 130 13.29 23.69 17.25
CA ASN A 130 13.55 22.27 17.00
C ASN A 130 12.32 21.62 16.34
N TYR A 131 12.33 21.60 15.00
CA TYR A 131 11.20 21.07 14.21
C TYR A 131 10.88 19.60 14.50
N LYS A 132 11.80 18.83 15.08
CA LYS A 132 11.55 17.43 15.47
C LYS A 132 10.42 17.31 16.49
N LYS A 133 10.31 18.25 17.43
CA LYS A 133 9.20 18.25 18.41
C LYS A 133 7.85 18.54 17.75
N ILE A 134 7.84 19.36 16.70
CA ILE A 134 6.64 19.61 15.88
C ILE A 134 6.25 18.36 15.11
N GLU A 135 7.23 17.63 14.56
CA GLU A 135 6.98 16.33 13.92
C GLU A 135 6.42 15.31 14.92
N GLU A 136 6.93 15.27 16.16
CA GLU A 136 6.40 14.41 17.22
C GLU A 136 4.95 14.76 17.58
N PHE A 137 4.62 16.05 17.67
CA PHE A 137 3.24 16.52 17.87
C PHE A 137 2.35 16.13 16.68
N CYS A 138 2.80 16.38 15.45
CA CYS A 138 2.12 15.96 14.23
C CYS A 138 1.91 14.44 14.18
N ASN A 139 2.87 13.65 14.65
CA ASN A 139 2.76 12.19 14.73
C ASN A 139 1.73 11.75 15.77
N LYS A 140 1.64 12.44 16.92
CA LYS A 140 0.60 12.20 17.94
C LYS A 140 -0.79 12.46 17.37
N VAL A 141 -1.00 13.60 16.72
CA VAL A 141 -2.27 13.92 16.04
C VAL A 141 -2.54 12.97 14.88
N GLY A 142 -1.50 12.62 14.13
CA GLY A 142 -1.55 11.66 13.02
C GLY A 142 -1.99 10.27 13.44
N LYS A 143 -1.72 9.81 14.68
CA LYS A 143 -2.24 8.51 15.17
C LYS A 143 -3.76 8.46 15.24
N GLU A 144 -4.44 9.59 15.43
CA GLU A 144 -5.90 9.67 15.48
C GLU A 144 -6.54 9.90 14.10
N LEU A 145 -5.81 10.56 13.18
CA LEU A 145 -6.36 11.04 11.91
C LEU A 145 -5.87 10.28 10.68
N ASN A 146 -4.68 9.70 10.74
CA ASN A 146 -4.14 8.95 9.62
C ASN A 146 -4.93 7.65 9.46
N SER A 147 -5.28 7.35 8.22
CA SER A 147 -5.96 6.11 7.87
C SER A 147 -5.34 5.55 6.60
N ASP A 148 -5.07 4.25 6.59
CA ASP A 148 -4.69 3.57 5.36
C ASP A 148 -5.89 3.48 4.40
N PRO A 149 -5.64 3.43 3.07
CA PRO A 149 -6.70 3.19 2.11
C PRO A 149 -7.36 1.83 2.37
N ILE A 150 -8.68 1.79 2.25
CA ILE A 150 -9.42 0.52 2.19
C ILE A 150 -9.69 0.23 0.72
N GLU A 151 -9.26 -0.94 0.28
CA GLU A 151 -9.47 -1.44 -1.06
C GLU A 151 -10.95 -1.67 -1.35
N ALA A 152 -11.38 -1.43 -2.59
CA ALA A 152 -12.68 -1.91 -3.03
C ALA A 152 -12.67 -3.44 -3.07
N SER A 153 -13.82 -4.05 -2.80
CA SER A 153 -13.95 -5.52 -2.81
C SER A 153 -15.17 -5.97 -3.60
N ILE A 154 -15.12 -7.20 -4.07
CA ILE A 154 -16.20 -7.87 -4.80
C ILE A 154 -16.49 -9.22 -4.14
N SER A 155 -17.77 -9.53 -3.99
CA SER A 155 -18.27 -10.82 -3.53
C SER A 155 -19.37 -11.30 -4.46
N ILE A 156 -19.38 -12.59 -4.77
CA ILE A 156 -20.39 -13.22 -5.63
C ILE A 156 -21.00 -14.40 -4.89
N GLU A 157 -22.27 -14.24 -4.50
CA GLU A 157 -23.04 -15.23 -3.76
C GLU A 157 -24.35 -15.50 -4.51
N ASN A 158 -24.66 -16.76 -4.82
CA ASN A 158 -25.86 -17.16 -5.59
C ASN A 158 -26.04 -16.34 -6.88
N ASP A 159 -24.95 -16.18 -7.65
CA ASP A 159 -24.89 -15.36 -8.87
C ASP A 159 -25.16 -13.85 -8.67
N LYS A 160 -25.37 -13.39 -7.44
CA LYS A 160 -25.51 -11.96 -7.10
C LYS A 160 -24.14 -11.34 -6.84
N ILE A 161 -23.79 -10.36 -7.66
CA ILE A 161 -22.56 -9.59 -7.55
C ILE A 161 -22.79 -8.44 -6.56
N THR A 162 -21.95 -8.35 -5.53
CA THR A 162 -21.92 -7.25 -4.56
C THR A 162 -20.53 -6.63 -4.56
N ILE A 163 -20.46 -5.31 -4.79
CA ILE A 163 -19.20 -4.57 -4.79
C ILE A 163 -19.27 -3.54 -3.67
N THR A 164 -18.30 -3.60 -2.77
CA THR A 164 -18.16 -2.62 -1.69
C THR A 164 -17.11 -1.60 -2.10
N ALA A 165 -17.50 -0.33 -2.08
CA ALA A 165 -16.58 0.76 -2.38
C ALA A 165 -15.47 0.84 -1.34
N GLY A 166 -14.25 1.05 -1.81
CA GLY A 166 -13.12 1.38 -0.96
C GLY A 166 -13.22 2.80 -0.41
N ARG A 167 -12.26 3.18 0.44
CA ARG A 167 -12.07 4.57 0.88
C ARG A 167 -10.62 4.98 0.75
N ASP A 168 -10.40 6.23 0.37
CA ASP A 168 -9.05 6.80 0.31
C ASP A 168 -8.41 6.84 1.71
N GLY A 169 -7.11 6.58 1.73
CA GLY A 169 -6.28 6.81 2.90
C GLY A 169 -5.96 8.29 3.05
N LYS A 170 -5.69 8.71 4.28
CA LYS A 170 -5.31 10.08 4.63
C LYS A 170 -4.03 10.04 5.46
N LYS A 171 -3.07 10.88 5.11
CA LYS A 171 -1.84 11.06 5.90
C LYS A 171 -1.56 12.54 6.11
N LEU A 172 -1.46 12.95 7.37
CA LEU A 172 -1.09 14.31 7.75
C LEU A 172 0.30 14.68 7.21
N ILE A 173 0.44 15.88 6.66
CA ILE A 173 1.70 16.38 6.08
C ILE A 173 2.39 17.34 7.05
N ALA A 174 3.31 16.83 7.88
CA ALA A 174 4.00 17.62 8.89
C ALA A 174 4.86 18.76 8.29
N SER A 175 5.48 18.55 7.13
CA SER A 175 6.32 19.56 6.47
C SER A 175 5.54 20.80 6.05
N LYS A 176 4.29 20.64 5.58
CA LYS A 176 3.42 21.77 5.23
C LYS A 176 3.01 22.57 6.47
N ILE A 177 2.70 21.89 7.57
CA ILE A 177 2.42 22.52 8.87
C ILE A 177 3.63 23.33 9.35
N ILE A 178 4.82 22.74 9.27
CA ILE A 178 6.06 23.41 9.65
C ILE A 178 6.31 24.66 8.80
N ASN A 179 6.07 24.61 7.48
CA ASN A 179 6.25 25.78 6.62
C ASN A 179 5.23 26.89 6.91
N GLU A 180 3.95 26.55 7.05
CA GLU A 180 2.89 27.52 7.40
C GLU A 180 3.15 28.15 8.78
N LEU A 181 3.66 27.35 9.73
CA LEU A 181 4.07 27.85 11.03
C LEU A 181 5.21 28.87 10.93
N LYS A 182 6.23 28.61 10.10
CA LYS A 182 7.33 29.57 9.89
C LYS A 182 6.81 30.88 9.33
N GLU A 183 5.97 30.81 8.29
CA GLU A 183 5.40 31.99 7.65
C GLU A 183 4.62 32.85 8.65
N LYS A 184 3.79 32.24 9.51
CA LYS A 184 2.99 32.97 10.52
C LYS A 184 3.84 33.56 11.65
N ILE A 185 4.90 32.88 12.08
CA ILE A 185 5.81 33.42 13.11
C ILE A 185 6.66 34.56 12.56
N GLU A 186 7.19 34.42 11.34
CA GLU A 186 8.11 35.40 10.74
C GLU A 186 7.40 36.66 10.23
N ASN A 187 6.22 36.51 9.59
CA ASN A 187 5.55 37.63 8.94
C ASN A 187 4.49 38.31 9.81
N ASP A 188 3.67 37.52 10.51
CA ASP A 188 2.48 38.05 11.19
C ASP A 188 2.71 38.31 12.69
N LYS A 189 3.85 37.85 13.23
CA LYS A 189 4.20 37.91 14.66
C LYS A 189 3.02 37.43 15.55
N GLU A 190 2.24 36.47 15.05
CA GLU A 190 1.08 35.92 15.76
C GLU A 190 1.53 35.14 16.98
N LYS A 191 0.85 35.37 18.10
CA LYS A 191 1.10 34.66 19.36
C LYS A 191 0.45 33.29 19.36
N ASP A 192 -0.82 33.21 18.99
CA ASP A 192 -1.59 31.97 18.90
C ASP A 192 -1.82 31.61 17.44
N ILE A 193 -1.32 30.44 17.05
CA ILE A 193 -1.20 30.03 15.66
C ILE A 193 -2.13 28.86 15.39
N ASP A 194 -3.18 29.12 14.64
CA ASP A 194 -4.14 28.11 14.20
C ASP A 194 -3.79 27.67 12.75
N ILE A 195 -3.51 26.37 12.56
CA ILE A 195 -3.18 25.77 11.25
C ILE A 195 -4.21 24.68 10.92
N LYS A 196 -4.77 24.74 9.71
CA LYS A 196 -5.64 23.67 9.20
C LYS A 196 -4.79 22.49 8.77
N ILE A 197 -5.12 21.28 9.23
CA ILE A 197 -4.31 20.10 8.95
C ILE A 197 -4.33 19.76 7.45
N PRO A 198 -3.17 19.81 6.75
CA PRO A 198 -3.06 19.36 5.38
C PRO A 198 -2.92 17.83 5.33
N PHE A 199 -3.66 17.19 4.43
CA PHE A 199 -3.58 15.75 4.19
C PHE A 199 -3.03 15.46 2.80
N ASP A 200 -2.24 14.40 2.72
CA ASP A 200 -1.99 13.66 1.50
C ASP A 200 -3.02 12.53 1.40
N THR A 201 -3.62 12.35 0.23
CA THR A 201 -4.64 11.33 -0.01
C THR A 201 -4.04 10.23 -0.86
N LYS A 202 -4.10 9.00 -0.34
CA LYS A 202 -3.64 7.82 -1.07
C LYS A 202 -4.86 7.01 -1.50
N SER A 203 -5.09 6.91 -2.80
CA SER A 203 -6.21 6.10 -3.32
C SER A 203 -5.95 4.60 -3.19
N PRO A 204 -7.01 3.78 -3.03
CA PRO A 204 -6.89 2.32 -3.07
C PRO A 204 -6.39 1.85 -4.43
N LYS A 205 -5.68 0.72 -4.43
CA LYS A 205 -5.19 0.07 -5.65
C LYS A 205 -6.35 -0.50 -6.47
N LEU A 206 -7.30 -1.17 -5.81
CA LEU A 206 -8.53 -1.68 -6.38
C LEU A 206 -9.62 -0.63 -6.26
N LYS A 207 -10.09 -0.15 -7.41
CA LYS A 207 -11.13 0.89 -7.44
C LYS A 207 -12.50 0.29 -7.69
N TYR A 208 -13.52 0.87 -7.06
CA TYR A 208 -14.92 0.49 -7.30
C TYR A 208 -15.28 0.49 -8.78
N LYS A 209 -14.86 1.54 -9.51
CA LYS A 209 -15.12 1.68 -10.95
C LYS A 209 -14.55 0.53 -11.78
N GLU A 210 -13.39 -0.01 -11.39
CA GLU A 210 -12.75 -1.11 -12.11
C GLU A 210 -13.52 -2.40 -11.87
N LEU A 211 -13.83 -2.71 -10.60
CA LEU A 211 -14.60 -3.90 -10.21
C LEU A 211 -16.03 -3.87 -10.75
N SER A 212 -16.64 -2.69 -10.87
CA SER A 212 -18.00 -2.53 -11.40
C SER A 212 -18.17 -2.91 -12.87
N GLN A 213 -17.07 -3.14 -13.58
CA GLN A 213 -17.12 -3.72 -14.93
C GLN A 213 -17.56 -5.18 -14.90
N ILE A 214 -17.39 -5.88 -13.78
CA ILE A 214 -17.88 -7.25 -13.59
C ILE A 214 -19.39 -7.18 -13.38
N ASN A 215 -20.14 -7.45 -14.44
CA ASN A 215 -21.60 -7.26 -14.48
C ASN A 215 -22.38 -8.56 -14.70
N GLY A 216 -21.72 -9.69 -14.99
CA GLY A 216 -22.38 -10.96 -15.15
C GLY A 216 -21.45 -12.11 -15.53
N VAL A 217 -22.03 -13.27 -15.80
CA VAL A 217 -21.32 -14.48 -16.24
C VAL A 217 -20.98 -14.37 -17.72
N ILE A 218 -19.71 -14.49 -18.06
CA ILE A 218 -19.21 -14.59 -19.43
C ILE A 218 -19.24 -16.05 -19.91
N SER A 219 -18.88 -17.00 -19.05
CA SER A 219 -18.89 -18.42 -19.37
C SER A 219 -19.08 -19.29 -18.13
N SER A 220 -19.59 -20.50 -18.34
CA SER A 220 -19.81 -21.49 -17.30
C SER A 220 -19.62 -22.88 -17.86
N PHE A 221 -18.88 -23.73 -17.16
CA PHE A 221 -18.72 -25.13 -17.55
C PHE A 221 -18.95 -26.04 -16.35
N GLN A 222 -19.52 -27.21 -16.62
CA GLN A 222 -19.87 -28.19 -15.59
C GLN A 222 -19.37 -29.59 -15.96
N THR A 223 -18.96 -30.36 -14.95
CA THR A 223 -18.69 -31.79 -15.10
C THR A 223 -19.35 -32.58 -13.98
N ASP A 224 -19.69 -33.82 -14.31
CA ASP A 224 -20.35 -34.74 -13.39
C ASP A 224 -19.33 -35.56 -12.59
N TYR A 225 -19.53 -35.66 -11.28
CA TYR A 225 -18.80 -36.58 -10.41
C TYR A 225 -19.72 -37.42 -9.51
N ARG A 226 -21.04 -37.49 -9.79
CA ARG A 226 -22.04 -38.22 -8.99
C ARG A 226 -21.70 -39.69 -8.79
N THR A 227 -21.07 -40.31 -9.78
CA THR A 227 -20.66 -41.73 -9.72
C THR A 227 -19.30 -41.96 -9.06
N SER A 228 -18.67 -40.90 -8.53
CA SER A 228 -17.38 -41.00 -7.85
C SER A 228 -17.51 -41.65 -6.48
N GLY A 229 -16.53 -42.48 -6.11
CA GLY A 229 -16.38 -42.92 -4.72
C GLY A 229 -16.17 -41.75 -3.78
N ARG A 230 -16.58 -41.91 -2.51
CA ARG A 230 -16.60 -40.85 -1.48
C ARG A 230 -15.29 -40.07 -1.34
N SER A 231 -14.14 -40.76 -1.38
CA SER A 231 -12.83 -40.11 -1.28
C SER A 231 -12.49 -39.24 -2.50
N ARG A 232 -12.88 -39.68 -3.70
CA ARG A 232 -12.67 -38.90 -4.94
C ARG A 232 -13.59 -37.68 -4.96
N ALA A 233 -14.87 -37.84 -4.60
CA ALA A 233 -15.82 -36.73 -4.49
C ALA A 233 -15.31 -35.64 -3.52
N TRP A 234 -14.84 -36.06 -2.33
CA TRP A 234 -14.22 -35.17 -1.36
C TRP A 234 -13.03 -34.38 -1.94
N ASN A 235 -12.14 -35.05 -2.69
CA ASN A 235 -11.01 -34.38 -3.31
C ASN A 235 -11.47 -33.34 -4.35
N VAL A 236 -12.50 -33.64 -5.14
CA VAL A 236 -13.09 -32.69 -6.11
C VAL A 236 -13.63 -31.46 -5.39
N GLU A 237 -14.43 -31.66 -4.33
CA GLU A 237 -15.01 -30.58 -3.52
C GLU A 237 -13.94 -29.71 -2.86
N LEU A 238 -12.94 -30.32 -2.23
CA LEU A 238 -11.81 -29.61 -1.62
C LEU A 238 -10.97 -28.85 -2.65
N SER A 239 -10.77 -29.44 -3.83
CA SER A 239 -10.00 -28.79 -4.90
C SER A 239 -10.74 -27.58 -5.46
N ALA A 240 -12.06 -27.69 -5.64
CA ALA A 240 -12.90 -26.57 -6.06
C ALA A 240 -12.89 -25.44 -5.02
N SER A 241 -13.01 -25.74 -3.72
CA SER A 241 -13.00 -24.69 -2.69
C SER A 241 -11.66 -23.96 -2.61
N LYS A 242 -10.54 -24.64 -2.91
CA LYS A 242 -9.20 -24.04 -2.87
C LYS A 242 -8.93 -23.05 -4.01
N ILE A 243 -9.64 -23.18 -5.12
CA ILE A 243 -9.48 -22.32 -6.30
C ILE A 243 -10.71 -21.41 -6.52
N ASP A 244 -11.65 -21.37 -5.57
CA ASP A 244 -12.80 -20.48 -5.65
C ASP A 244 -12.40 -19.01 -5.39
N ASN A 245 -13.29 -18.08 -5.74
CA ASN A 245 -13.18 -16.65 -5.45
C ASN A 245 -11.90 -15.98 -5.95
N GLN A 246 -11.56 -16.15 -7.23
CA GLN A 246 -10.37 -15.52 -7.80
C GLN A 246 -10.73 -14.23 -8.53
N LEU A 247 -10.28 -13.08 -8.02
CA LEU A 247 -10.25 -11.82 -8.77
C LEU A 247 -8.94 -11.75 -9.57
N LEU A 248 -9.03 -11.58 -10.89
CA LEU A 248 -7.88 -11.38 -11.75
C LEU A 248 -7.99 -10.02 -12.44
N MET A 249 -7.05 -9.12 -12.16
CA MET A 249 -6.91 -7.84 -12.84
C MET A 249 -6.36 -8.03 -14.26
N PRO A 250 -6.54 -7.04 -15.16
CA PRO A 250 -5.98 -7.09 -16.51
C PRO A 250 -4.49 -7.46 -16.52
N GLY A 251 -4.15 -8.49 -17.29
CA GLY A 251 -2.78 -8.97 -17.44
C GLY A 251 -2.29 -9.95 -16.37
N GLU A 252 -3.05 -10.17 -15.28
CA GLU A 252 -2.64 -11.12 -14.24
C GLU A 252 -2.71 -12.58 -14.73
N GLU A 253 -1.69 -13.36 -14.37
CA GLU A 253 -1.56 -14.78 -14.67
C GLU A 253 -1.68 -15.61 -13.40
N VAL A 254 -2.32 -16.77 -13.51
CA VAL A 254 -2.53 -17.70 -12.41
C VAL A 254 -2.07 -19.10 -12.80
N SER A 255 -1.37 -19.76 -11.87
CA SER A 255 -1.09 -21.20 -11.88
C SER A 255 -2.12 -21.94 -11.04
N PHE A 256 -2.75 -22.97 -11.63
CA PHE A 256 -3.66 -23.85 -10.92
C PHE A 256 -2.97 -24.57 -9.77
N LEU A 257 -1.77 -25.12 -10.00
CA LEU A 257 -1.00 -25.81 -8.96
C LEU A 257 -0.57 -24.90 -7.81
N GLN A 258 -0.25 -23.63 -8.10
CA GLN A 258 0.04 -22.67 -7.05
C GLN A 258 -1.20 -22.37 -6.18
N LYS A 259 -2.39 -22.26 -6.80
CA LYS A 259 -3.65 -22.02 -6.08
C LYS A 259 -4.08 -23.22 -5.24
N ILE A 260 -3.95 -24.44 -5.77
CA ILE A 260 -4.37 -25.64 -5.05
C ILE A 260 -3.41 -25.96 -3.88
N GLY A 261 -2.11 -25.65 -4.04
CA GLY A 261 -1.07 -25.98 -3.08
C GLY A 261 -0.72 -27.47 -3.07
N LYS A 262 -0.11 -27.94 -1.98
CA LYS A 262 0.35 -29.34 -1.88
C LYS A 262 -0.83 -30.31 -1.79
N ILE A 263 -0.81 -31.37 -2.60
CA ILE A 263 -1.82 -32.44 -2.62
C ILE A 263 -1.41 -33.56 -1.67
N THR A 264 -1.62 -33.35 -0.36
CA THR A 264 -1.21 -34.29 0.72
C THR A 264 -2.35 -34.62 1.67
N TYR A 265 -2.20 -35.66 2.47
CA TYR A 265 -3.12 -35.97 3.59
C TYR A 265 -3.26 -34.79 4.56
N SER A 266 -2.15 -34.13 4.91
CA SER A 266 -2.15 -32.97 5.81
C SER A 266 -2.87 -31.76 5.23
N ALA A 267 -2.93 -31.64 3.91
CA ALA A 267 -3.73 -30.63 3.21
C ALA A 267 -5.21 -31.02 3.04
N GLY A 268 -5.62 -32.18 3.58
CA GLY A 268 -6.99 -32.68 3.61
C GLY A 268 -7.36 -33.62 2.47
N PHE A 269 -6.43 -33.94 1.57
CA PHE A 269 -6.71 -34.85 0.44
C PHE A 269 -6.76 -36.31 0.89
N ARG A 270 -7.54 -37.11 0.17
CA ARG A 270 -7.78 -38.53 0.45
C ARG A 270 -7.26 -39.42 -0.68
N PRO A 271 -7.00 -40.71 -0.39
CA PRO A 271 -6.63 -41.69 -1.41
C PRO A 271 -7.82 -41.95 -2.34
N ALA A 272 -7.58 -41.88 -3.63
CA ALA A 272 -8.53 -42.20 -4.69
C ALA A 272 -7.76 -42.70 -5.93
N PRO A 273 -8.44 -43.36 -6.89
CA PRO A 273 -7.80 -43.73 -8.14
C PRO A 273 -7.19 -42.53 -8.87
N VAL A 274 -5.90 -42.62 -9.18
CA VAL A 274 -5.08 -41.70 -9.96
C VAL A 274 -4.46 -42.44 -11.14
N ILE A 275 -3.98 -41.71 -12.15
CA ILE A 275 -3.23 -42.30 -13.27
C ILE A 275 -1.75 -42.07 -13.02
N VAL A 276 -0.97 -43.15 -12.87
CA VAL A 276 0.49 -43.11 -12.69
C VAL A 276 1.11 -44.11 -13.66
N ASN A 277 2.09 -43.68 -14.46
CA ASN A 277 2.77 -44.52 -15.46
C ASN A 277 1.78 -45.29 -16.36
N ASN A 278 0.75 -44.60 -16.85
CA ASN A 278 -0.28 -45.17 -17.74
C ASN A 278 -1.17 -46.26 -17.10
N GLU A 279 -1.14 -46.41 -15.78
CA GLU A 279 -1.97 -47.34 -15.01
C GLU A 279 -2.83 -46.60 -13.99
N TYR A 280 -4.00 -47.16 -13.68
CA TYR A 280 -4.81 -46.68 -12.56
C TYR A 280 -4.23 -47.25 -11.26
N LYS A 281 -3.78 -46.37 -10.38
CA LYS A 281 -3.25 -46.72 -9.05
C LYS A 281 -4.00 -45.95 -7.99
N ASN A 282 -4.05 -46.47 -6.77
CA ASN A 282 -4.56 -45.69 -5.65
C ASN A 282 -3.49 -44.66 -5.23
N GLY A 283 -3.86 -43.39 -5.18
CA GLY A 283 -2.95 -42.29 -4.85
C GLY A 283 -3.69 -41.11 -4.23
N ILE A 284 -2.96 -40.13 -3.71
CA ILE A 284 -3.57 -38.99 -3.02
C ILE A 284 -4.10 -38.00 -4.07
N GLY A 285 -5.30 -37.44 -3.83
CA GLY A 285 -5.82 -36.35 -4.67
C GLY A 285 -6.47 -36.78 -5.98
N GLY A 286 -6.78 -38.07 -6.17
CA GLY A 286 -7.61 -38.50 -7.29
C GLY A 286 -8.91 -37.69 -7.35
N GLY A 287 -9.16 -37.03 -8.48
CA GLY A 287 -10.25 -36.06 -8.66
C GLY A 287 -9.77 -34.64 -9.03
N VAL A 288 -8.56 -34.24 -8.64
CA VAL A 288 -8.00 -32.90 -8.89
C VAL A 288 -8.01 -32.51 -10.38
N CYS A 289 -7.61 -33.43 -11.27
CA CYS A 289 -7.59 -33.14 -12.71
C CYS A 289 -8.98 -32.88 -13.33
N GLN A 290 -10.06 -33.33 -12.66
CA GLN A 290 -11.42 -32.96 -13.10
C GLN A 290 -11.71 -31.49 -12.81
N VAL A 291 -11.13 -30.93 -11.75
CA VAL A 291 -11.24 -29.52 -11.40
C VAL A 291 -10.47 -28.63 -12.36
N SER A 292 -9.20 -28.95 -12.65
CA SER A 292 -8.44 -28.25 -13.69
C SER A 292 -9.13 -28.35 -15.06
N THR A 293 -9.67 -29.52 -15.41
CA THR A 293 -10.42 -29.70 -16.66
C THR A 293 -11.69 -28.86 -16.71
N THR A 294 -12.46 -28.80 -15.62
CA THR A 294 -13.70 -28.01 -15.60
C THR A 294 -13.40 -26.52 -15.70
N LEU A 295 -12.39 -26.05 -14.95
CA LEU A 295 -11.93 -24.66 -15.02
C LEU A 295 -11.39 -24.32 -16.41
N TYR A 296 -10.55 -25.17 -17.00
CA TYR A 296 -10.01 -24.99 -18.35
C TYR A 296 -11.12 -24.75 -19.38
N ASN A 297 -12.21 -25.52 -19.32
CA ASN A 297 -13.30 -25.36 -20.26
C ASN A 297 -14.10 -24.08 -20.04
N ALA A 298 -14.33 -23.67 -18.78
CA ALA A 298 -14.94 -22.37 -18.51
C ALA A 298 -14.05 -21.22 -19.02
N LEU A 299 -12.72 -21.31 -18.82
CA LEU A 299 -11.76 -20.33 -19.33
C LEU A 299 -11.75 -20.28 -20.87
N LEU A 300 -11.72 -21.44 -21.54
CA LEU A 300 -11.77 -21.53 -23.00
C LEU A 300 -13.05 -20.90 -23.57
N GLU A 301 -14.21 -21.26 -23.02
CA GLU A 301 -15.50 -20.73 -23.46
C GLU A 301 -15.66 -19.25 -23.13
N GLY A 302 -14.96 -18.77 -22.10
CA GLY A 302 -14.85 -17.36 -21.74
C GLY A 302 -13.74 -16.61 -22.48
N ASN A 303 -13.11 -17.23 -23.51
CA ASN A 303 -12.00 -16.69 -24.29
C ASN A 303 -10.86 -16.10 -23.44
N VAL A 304 -10.62 -16.68 -22.26
CA VAL A 304 -9.50 -16.33 -21.38
C VAL A 304 -8.23 -17.01 -21.91
N GLU A 305 -7.11 -16.28 -21.94
CA GLU A 305 -5.85 -16.78 -22.50
C GLU A 305 -5.31 -17.95 -21.68
N ILE A 306 -5.09 -19.09 -22.34
CA ILE A 306 -4.45 -20.27 -21.75
C ILE A 306 -2.95 -20.21 -22.07
N LYS A 307 -2.13 -20.17 -21.01
CA LYS A 307 -0.66 -20.09 -21.09
C LYS A 307 0.00 -21.46 -21.08
N GLU A 308 -0.56 -22.39 -20.32
CA GLU A 308 -0.08 -23.77 -20.22
C GLU A 308 -1.28 -24.70 -20.08
N ARG A 309 -1.31 -25.76 -20.88
CA ARG A 309 -2.27 -26.87 -20.73
C ARG A 309 -1.69 -28.12 -21.37
N SER A 310 -1.89 -29.26 -20.72
CA SER A 310 -1.58 -30.59 -21.26
C SER A 310 -2.80 -31.49 -21.26
N ASN A 311 -2.91 -32.41 -22.22
CA ASN A 311 -3.91 -33.49 -22.21
C ASN A 311 -3.46 -34.68 -21.34
N HIS A 312 -4.41 -35.43 -20.81
CA HIS A 312 -4.16 -36.68 -20.11
C HIS A 312 -3.60 -37.73 -21.07
N THR A 313 -2.90 -38.73 -20.52
CA THR A 313 -2.51 -39.94 -21.24
C THR A 313 -3.70 -40.64 -21.90
N PHE A 314 -4.84 -40.70 -21.21
CA PHE A 314 -6.07 -41.35 -21.70
C PHE A 314 -7.22 -40.34 -21.74
N PRO A 315 -8.15 -40.44 -22.71
CA PRO A 315 -9.25 -39.48 -22.81
C PRO A 315 -10.10 -39.50 -21.54
N ALA A 316 -10.35 -38.31 -20.98
CA ALA A 316 -11.27 -38.15 -19.86
C ALA A 316 -12.72 -38.43 -20.32
N LYS A 317 -13.49 -39.14 -19.50
CA LYS A 317 -14.87 -39.53 -19.85
C LYS A 317 -15.90 -38.42 -19.63
N TYR A 318 -15.57 -37.40 -18.84
CA TYR A 318 -16.48 -36.35 -18.39
C TYR A 318 -16.38 -35.06 -19.22
N VAL A 319 -15.58 -35.05 -20.29
CA VAL A 319 -15.48 -33.94 -21.26
C VAL A 319 -15.30 -34.49 -22.67
N PRO A 320 -15.62 -33.70 -23.72
CA PRO A 320 -15.26 -34.04 -25.08
C PRO A 320 -13.74 -34.28 -25.25
N ILE A 321 -13.37 -35.06 -26.25
CA ILE A 321 -11.96 -35.31 -26.58
C ILE A 321 -11.25 -33.98 -26.86
N GLY A 322 -10.00 -33.85 -26.43
CA GLY A 322 -9.22 -32.63 -26.63
C GLY A 322 -9.56 -31.47 -25.69
N ARG A 323 -10.52 -31.65 -24.78
CA ARG A 323 -11.00 -30.64 -23.83
C ARG A 323 -10.59 -30.89 -22.38
N ASP A 324 -9.74 -31.87 -22.13
CA ASP A 324 -9.23 -32.17 -20.80
C ASP A 324 -7.97 -31.36 -20.46
N ALA A 325 -7.71 -31.09 -19.18
CA ALA A 325 -6.49 -30.44 -18.72
C ALA A 325 -5.92 -31.23 -17.55
N THR A 326 -4.82 -31.97 -17.79
CA THR A 326 -4.14 -32.73 -16.74
C THR A 326 -3.24 -31.83 -15.92
N VAL A 327 -3.12 -32.13 -14.62
CA VAL A 327 -2.15 -31.51 -13.73
C VAL A 327 -1.43 -32.58 -12.91
N GLY A 328 -0.17 -32.34 -12.54
CA GLY A 328 0.64 -33.22 -11.70
C GLY A 328 1.03 -32.56 -10.37
N ASP A 329 1.95 -33.16 -9.62
CA ASP A 329 2.43 -32.57 -8.36
C ASP A 329 3.31 -31.32 -8.59
N THR A 330 4.07 -31.30 -9.68
CA THR A 330 4.93 -30.19 -10.11
C THR A 330 4.67 -29.77 -11.55
N SER A 331 4.36 -30.73 -12.42
CA SER A 331 4.03 -30.57 -13.82
C SER A 331 3.28 -31.83 -14.29
N PRO A 332 2.41 -31.76 -15.31
CA PRO A 332 1.94 -30.56 -16.02
C PRO A 332 1.12 -29.60 -15.14
N ASP A 333 0.99 -28.34 -15.53
CA ASP A 333 0.13 -27.33 -14.88
C ASP A 333 -0.93 -26.79 -15.85
N LEU A 334 -1.95 -26.13 -15.29
CA LEU A 334 -2.87 -25.27 -16.04
C LEU A 334 -2.57 -23.82 -15.65
N LYS A 335 -2.05 -23.04 -16.59
CA LYS A 335 -1.80 -21.61 -16.42
C LYS A 335 -2.69 -20.79 -17.34
N TYR A 336 -3.24 -19.71 -16.83
CA TYR A 336 -4.15 -18.84 -17.57
C TYR A 336 -3.96 -17.38 -17.17
N LYS A 337 -4.26 -16.48 -18.10
CA LYS A 337 -4.04 -15.04 -17.94
C LYS A 337 -5.30 -14.27 -18.31
N ASN A 338 -5.65 -13.27 -17.50
CA ASN A 338 -6.69 -12.33 -17.87
C ASN A 338 -6.19 -11.42 -19.01
N ASN A 339 -6.58 -11.73 -20.24
CA ASN A 339 -6.28 -10.96 -21.45
C ASN A 339 -7.29 -9.82 -21.71
N TYR A 340 -8.31 -9.65 -20.87
CA TYR A 340 -9.26 -8.55 -21.01
C TYR A 340 -8.72 -7.23 -20.43
N PRO A 341 -9.17 -6.07 -20.95
CA PRO A 341 -8.85 -4.76 -20.38
C PRO A 341 -9.67 -4.44 -19.12
N PHE A 342 -10.41 -5.41 -18.60
CA PHE A 342 -11.25 -5.31 -17.39
C PHE A 342 -11.00 -6.52 -16.48
N PRO A 343 -11.27 -6.41 -15.17
CA PRO A 343 -11.07 -7.53 -14.26
C PRO A 343 -12.09 -8.66 -14.54
N ILE A 344 -11.66 -9.89 -14.30
CA ILE A 344 -12.55 -11.07 -14.31
C ILE A 344 -12.59 -11.68 -12.92
N PHE A 345 -13.70 -12.35 -12.59
CA PHE A 345 -13.84 -13.08 -11.34
C PHE A 345 -14.18 -14.54 -11.62
N ILE A 346 -13.46 -15.46 -11.01
CA ILE A 346 -13.63 -16.90 -11.20
C ILE A 346 -14.28 -17.47 -9.95
N LYS A 347 -15.46 -18.09 -10.13
CA LYS A 347 -16.11 -18.92 -9.12
C LYS A 347 -15.96 -20.38 -9.48
N THR A 348 -15.65 -21.21 -8.50
CA THR A 348 -15.66 -22.66 -8.64
C THR A 348 -16.28 -23.31 -7.42
N TYR A 349 -17.20 -24.23 -7.64
CA TYR A 349 -17.85 -24.94 -6.54
C TYR A 349 -18.27 -26.32 -6.99
N ALA A 350 -18.30 -27.27 -6.05
CA ALA A 350 -18.75 -28.62 -6.29
C ALA A 350 -19.80 -28.98 -5.23
N GLN A 351 -21.00 -29.34 -5.68
CA GLN A 351 -22.10 -29.71 -4.79
C GLN A 351 -23.03 -30.68 -5.50
N ASN A 352 -23.64 -31.61 -4.75
CA ASN A 352 -24.61 -32.57 -5.27
C ASN A 352 -24.08 -33.38 -6.48
N GLY A 353 -22.77 -33.66 -6.50
CA GLY A 353 -22.13 -34.41 -7.58
C GLY A 353 -21.92 -33.64 -8.88
N ILE A 354 -22.16 -32.32 -8.91
CA ILE A 354 -21.88 -31.44 -10.03
C ILE A 354 -20.79 -30.45 -9.65
N LEU A 355 -19.73 -30.41 -10.45
CA LEU A 355 -18.65 -29.45 -10.33
C LEU A 355 -18.88 -28.36 -11.37
N THR A 356 -18.85 -27.10 -10.93
CA THR A 356 -19.08 -25.92 -11.76
C THR A 356 -17.90 -24.96 -11.67
N ALA A 357 -17.48 -24.42 -12.81
CA ALA A 357 -16.61 -23.25 -12.91
C ALA A 357 -17.33 -22.16 -13.71
N LYS A 358 -17.37 -20.94 -13.17
CA LYS A 358 -17.97 -19.75 -13.81
C LYS A 358 -16.93 -18.63 -13.89
N ILE A 359 -16.89 -17.97 -15.04
CA ILE A 359 -16.09 -16.76 -15.26
C ILE A 359 -17.06 -15.58 -15.34
N TYR A 360 -16.89 -14.59 -14.47
CA TYR A 360 -17.62 -13.33 -14.48
C TYR A 360 -16.74 -12.22 -15.03
N GLY A 361 -17.36 -11.23 -15.68
CA GLY A 361 -16.69 -10.03 -16.17
C GLY A 361 -17.68 -9.10 -16.87
N ASP A 362 -17.19 -8.28 -17.79
CA ASP A 362 -18.04 -7.38 -18.58
C ASP A 362 -18.70 -8.15 -19.75
N THR A 363 -19.94 -8.56 -19.56
CA THR A 363 -20.72 -9.35 -20.55
C THR A 363 -20.98 -8.62 -21.86
N THR A 364 -20.82 -7.30 -21.89
CA THR A 364 -21.01 -6.48 -23.10
C THR A 364 -19.75 -6.39 -23.96
N LYS A 365 -18.57 -6.59 -23.35
CA LYS A 365 -17.26 -6.52 -24.02
C LYS A 365 -16.59 -7.86 -24.18
N ALA A 366 -17.01 -8.86 -23.41
CA ALA A 366 -16.44 -10.19 -23.49
C ALA A 366 -16.72 -10.81 -24.87
N LYS A 367 -15.64 -11.22 -25.54
CA LYS A 367 -15.71 -11.90 -26.82
C LYS A 367 -16.37 -13.27 -26.67
N LYS A 368 -17.38 -13.54 -27.51
CA LYS A 368 -18.06 -14.84 -27.56
C LYS A 368 -17.31 -15.77 -28.51
N VAL A 369 -17.09 -17.00 -28.06
CA VAL A 369 -16.43 -18.04 -28.87
C VAL A 369 -17.19 -19.36 -28.75
N GLN A 370 -17.04 -20.22 -29.75
CA GLN A 370 -17.51 -21.61 -29.68
C GLN A 370 -16.31 -22.54 -29.69
N ILE A 371 -16.33 -23.56 -28.83
CA ILE A 371 -15.28 -24.57 -28.75
C ILE A 371 -15.79 -25.87 -29.35
N TYR A 372 -15.11 -26.34 -30.38
CA TYR A 372 -15.42 -27.59 -31.08
C TYR A 372 -14.19 -28.49 -31.11
N SER A 373 -14.36 -29.76 -30.76
CA SER A 373 -13.28 -30.74 -30.80
C SER A 373 -13.68 -31.96 -31.60
N GLU A 374 -12.75 -32.47 -32.41
CA GLU A 374 -12.97 -33.69 -33.18
C GLU A 374 -11.81 -34.67 -33.04
N ARG A 375 -12.15 -35.96 -33.03
CA ARG A 375 -11.18 -37.04 -33.11
C ARG A 375 -10.68 -37.15 -34.55
N THR A 376 -9.38 -37.12 -34.73
CA THR A 376 -8.76 -37.18 -36.06
C THR A 376 -8.28 -38.57 -36.44
N SER A 377 -7.88 -39.41 -35.48
CA SER A 377 -7.43 -40.77 -35.75
C SER A 377 -7.48 -41.68 -34.52
N TYR A 378 -7.33 -42.98 -34.75
CA TYR A 378 -7.14 -44.01 -33.73
C TYR A 378 -5.72 -44.56 -33.79
N ILE A 379 -5.15 -44.85 -32.63
CA ILE A 379 -3.86 -45.51 -32.48
C ILE A 379 -4.14 -46.92 -31.97
N TYR A 380 -3.86 -47.93 -32.79
CA TYR A 380 -4.07 -49.32 -32.41
C TYR A 380 -3.05 -49.78 -31.35
N PRO A 381 -3.49 -50.58 -30.37
CA PRO A 381 -2.60 -51.07 -29.32
C PRO A 381 -1.60 -52.09 -29.88
N TYR A 382 -0.35 -51.99 -29.46
CA TYR A 382 0.62 -53.07 -29.65
C TYR A 382 0.30 -54.25 -28.73
N THR A 383 0.77 -55.45 -29.08
CA THR A 383 0.55 -56.67 -28.28
C THR A 383 1.79 -56.99 -27.45
N ILE A 384 1.60 -57.23 -26.15
CA ILE A 384 2.61 -57.73 -25.22
C ILE A 384 2.33 -59.21 -24.97
N TYR A 385 3.35 -60.05 -25.18
CA TYR A 385 3.31 -61.46 -24.82
C TYR A 385 3.96 -61.68 -23.46
N LYS A 386 3.21 -62.21 -22.50
CA LYS A 386 3.68 -62.51 -21.15
C LYS A 386 3.82 -64.02 -20.98
N LYS A 387 5.02 -64.50 -20.69
CA LYS A 387 5.25 -65.93 -20.43
C LYS A 387 4.52 -66.35 -19.15
N ASP A 388 3.99 -67.57 -19.17
CA ASP A 388 3.17 -68.10 -18.09
C ASP A 388 3.43 -69.60 -17.87
N SER A 389 4.11 -69.91 -16.79
CA SER A 389 4.46 -71.30 -16.41
C SER A 389 3.28 -72.09 -15.84
N SER A 390 2.12 -71.47 -15.63
CA SER A 390 0.90 -72.18 -15.19
C SER A 390 0.11 -72.79 -16.35
N LEU A 391 0.35 -72.35 -17.58
CA LEU A 391 -0.38 -72.77 -18.78
C LEU A 391 0.44 -73.76 -19.63
N PRO A 392 -0.18 -74.78 -20.24
CA PRO A 392 0.49 -75.71 -21.15
C PRO A 392 1.24 -75.00 -22.28
N LYS A 393 2.41 -75.52 -22.66
CA LYS A 393 3.18 -74.98 -23.79
C LYS A 393 2.31 -74.80 -25.05
N GLY A 394 2.30 -73.58 -25.58
CA GLY A 394 1.55 -73.22 -26.79
C GLY A 394 0.14 -72.68 -26.56
N THR A 395 -0.41 -72.78 -25.33
CA THR A 395 -1.67 -72.12 -24.99
C THR A 395 -1.51 -70.59 -25.00
N GLN A 396 -2.44 -69.88 -25.64
CA GLN A 396 -2.53 -68.42 -25.59
C GLN A 396 -3.85 -67.96 -24.98
N ILE A 397 -3.79 -67.11 -23.96
CA ILE A 397 -4.96 -66.53 -23.32
C ILE A 397 -4.84 -65.02 -23.37
N VAL A 398 -5.88 -64.34 -23.87
CA VAL A 398 -5.94 -62.87 -23.83
C VAL A 398 -6.21 -62.44 -22.39
N GLU A 399 -5.22 -61.85 -21.73
CA GLU A 399 -5.35 -61.26 -20.38
C GLU A 399 -6.04 -59.90 -20.46
N SER A 400 -5.74 -59.11 -21.50
CA SER A 400 -6.35 -57.79 -21.72
C SER A 400 -6.41 -57.49 -23.22
N TYR A 401 -7.54 -56.98 -23.70
CA TYR A 401 -7.70 -56.55 -25.09
C TYR A 401 -7.02 -55.21 -25.40
N GLY A 402 -6.52 -54.50 -24.38
CA GLY A 402 -5.97 -53.17 -24.53
C GLY A 402 -7.04 -52.09 -24.75
N GLN A 403 -6.61 -50.89 -25.10
CA GLN A 403 -7.48 -49.75 -25.40
C GLN A 403 -6.89 -48.97 -26.58
N LEU A 404 -7.75 -48.56 -27.52
CA LEU A 404 -7.34 -47.67 -28.61
C LEU A 404 -6.86 -46.32 -28.06
N GLY A 405 -5.69 -45.89 -28.52
CA GLY A 405 -5.26 -44.51 -28.41
C GLY A 405 -6.00 -43.65 -29.44
N GLN A 406 -5.93 -42.34 -29.28
CA GLN A 406 -6.72 -41.40 -30.09
C GLN A 406 -5.90 -40.13 -30.33
N THR A 407 -6.14 -39.46 -31.44
CA THR A 407 -5.69 -38.08 -31.64
C THR A 407 -6.89 -37.17 -31.83
N SER A 408 -6.79 -35.91 -31.41
CA SER A 408 -7.84 -34.92 -31.61
C SER A 408 -7.29 -33.55 -31.95
N VAL A 409 -8.16 -32.73 -32.54
CA VAL A 409 -7.91 -31.30 -32.75
C VAL A 409 -9.06 -30.55 -32.11
N THR A 410 -8.74 -29.53 -31.31
CA THR A 410 -9.70 -28.60 -30.74
C THR A 410 -9.58 -27.26 -31.45
N TYR A 411 -10.74 -26.71 -31.80
CA TYR A 411 -10.90 -25.46 -32.51
C TYR A 411 -11.65 -24.46 -31.64
N LYS A 412 -11.24 -23.20 -31.75
CA LYS A 412 -11.99 -22.03 -31.29
C LYS A 412 -12.58 -21.35 -32.51
N ILE A 413 -13.89 -21.15 -32.51
CA ILE A 413 -14.59 -20.39 -33.55
C ILE A 413 -14.88 -19.00 -32.97
N GLU A 414 -14.25 -17.98 -33.54
CA GLU A 414 -14.35 -16.57 -33.15
C GLU A 414 -14.70 -15.78 -34.40
N ASP A 415 -15.81 -15.04 -34.39
CA ASP A 415 -16.29 -14.25 -35.54
C ASP A 415 -16.41 -15.03 -36.88
N GLY A 416 -16.69 -16.34 -36.78
CA GLY A 416 -16.81 -17.25 -37.93
C GLY A 416 -15.48 -17.87 -38.39
N GLU A 417 -14.34 -17.42 -37.86
CA GLU A 417 -13.03 -17.99 -38.15
C GLU A 417 -12.73 -19.19 -37.26
N LYS A 418 -12.32 -20.32 -37.87
CA LYS A 418 -11.98 -21.56 -37.17
C LYS A 418 -10.47 -21.60 -36.89
N ILE A 419 -10.09 -21.41 -35.63
CA ILE A 419 -8.69 -21.36 -35.17
C ILE A 419 -8.35 -22.66 -34.43
N ILE A 420 -7.25 -23.33 -34.78
CA ILE A 420 -6.76 -24.49 -34.02
C ILE A 420 -6.14 -24.00 -32.70
N ILE A 421 -6.63 -24.52 -31.57
CA ILE A 421 -6.12 -24.18 -30.24
C ILE A 421 -5.40 -25.33 -29.54
N SER A 422 -5.67 -26.58 -29.93
CA SER A 422 -4.86 -27.73 -29.47
C SER A 422 -4.87 -28.88 -30.47
N LYS A 423 -3.79 -29.68 -30.42
CA LYS A 423 -3.70 -30.99 -31.08
C LYS A 423 -3.21 -31.98 -30.04
N ASP A 424 -4.03 -32.98 -29.74
CA ASP A 424 -3.80 -33.88 -28.62
C ASP A 424 -3.58 -35.30 -29.09
N ARG A 425 -2.76 -36.03 -28.33
CA ARG A 425 -2.48 -37.44 -28.52
C ARG A 425 -2.68 -38.19 -27.21
N TYR A 426 -3.56 -39.17 -27.24
CA TYR A 426 -3.86 -40.08 -26.15
C TYR A 426 -3.28 -41.46 -26.45
N SER A 427 -2.57 -42.05 -25.50
CA SER A 427 -1.88 -43.32 -25.67
C SER A 427 -2.84 -44.50 -25.77
N ALA A 428 -2.48 -45.49 -26.59
CA ALA A 428 -3.13 -46.79 -26.59
C ALA A 428 -2.64 -47.62 -25.38
N LYS A 429 -3.51 -48.43 -24.79
CA LYS A 429 -3.09 -49.45 -23.82
C LYS A 429 -2.84 -50.76 -24.55
N PRO A 430 -1.69 -51.43 -24.33
CA PRO A 430 -1.36 -52.64 -25.06
C PRO A 430 -2.36 -53.77 -24.80
N LYS A 431 -2.54 -54.62 -25.81
CA LYS A 431 -3.18 -55.93 -25.66
C LYS A 431 -2.19 -56.86 -24.96
N ILE A 432 -2.62 -57.59 -23.93
CA ILE A 432 -1.76 -58.52 -23.19
C ILE A 432 -2.24 -59.95 -23.47
N ILE A 433 -1.32 -60.79 -23.95
CA ILE A 433 -1.56 -62.22 -24.20
C ILE A 433 -0.59 -63.02 -23.32
N ARG A 434 -1.15 -63.88 -22.46
CA ARG A 434 -0.38 -64.88 -21.70
C ARG A 434 -0.08 -66.08 -22.60
N VAL A 435 1.18 -66.49 -22.65
CA VAL A 435 1.65 -67.62 -23.45
C VAL A 435 2.19 -68.71 -22.52
N GLY A 436 1.59 -69.89 -22.60
CA GLY A 436 1.97 -71.02 -21.77
C GLY A 436 3.35 -71.56 -22.09
N THR A 437 4.11 -71.84 -21.04
CA THR A 437 5.48 -72.37 -21.12
C THR A 437 5.69 -73.64 -20.29
N LYS A 438 4.63 -74.19 -19.69
CA LYS A 438 4.68 -75.39 -18.84
C LYS A 438 4.98 -76.64 -19.63
#